data_AF-A0A8H4L9T5-F1
#
_entry.id   AF-A0A8H4L9T5-F1
#
_cell.length_a   1.000
_cell.length_b   1.000
_cell.length_c   1.000
_cell.angle_alpha   90.00
_cell.angle_beta   90.00
_cell.angle_gamma   90.00
#
_symmetry.space_group_name_H-M   'P 1'
#
loop_
_entity.id
_entity.type
_entity.pdbx_description
1 polymer ?
#
loop_
_entity_poly.entity_id
_entity_poly.type
_entity_poly.pdbx_seq_one_letter_code
_entity_poly.pdbx_strand_id
1 'polypeptide(L)'
;MGTSGRSSRAIEPRSSGARALQSISTGENQSNRQQGSEYCPPNASGQVSWAAPFSSYRWGPRGTGFGWETAHLTLGATNWYEQANQREQKPFRARTSQFNAPSSRLFAANFSRLARNTPPAEIVQALRNDVCVVIKSMFGSKPITRINAEMDVALANTAPGKSANMNADPLPEGLDAPTFGENTKRLDDLLNASATWREEMIDDDVLHDVRAEAMKELGDYWLSSAQMIELGPGTKAQPLHADGAGWWPLWTSGEAWKPEFTMNFLVALTPTTKANGATGVVRGSHNIKYSEVLTDAEFGFWKFPDDQVEQIELAAGDCLILGGRVVHRGEENKTKDEFRRLLSCTVISSALTPEEAHPLVLDREQAKKLPERVKRFLGFRGQTTTIGPNVWQDHRRKLSETLGF
;
A
#
# COMPACT_ATOMS: atom_id res chain seq x y z
N MET A 1 80.93 37.90 1.77
CA MET A 1 80.34 36.87 0.88
C MET A 1 78.84 36.96 1.07
N GLY A 2 77.95 37.29 0.14
CA GLY A 2 77.94 37.34 -1.33
C GLY A 2 76.45 37.13 -1.69
N THR A 3 75.89 38.02 -2.51
CA THR A 3 74.46 38.34 -2.70
C THR A 3 73.70 37.50 -3.75
N SER A 4 72.38 37.74 -3.84
CA SER A 4 71.40 37.57 -4.95
C SER A 4 70.42 36.38 -4.82
N GLY A 5 69.11 36.44 -5.16
CA GLY A 5 68.22 37.51 -5.65
C GLY A 5 67.19 36.98 -6.69
N ARG A 6 65.86 37.08 -6.40
CA ARG A 6 64.64 37.02 -7.27
C ARG A 6 64.42 35.74 -8.15
N SER A 7 63.24 35.29 -8.62
CA SER A 7 61.96 35.88 -9.04
C SER A 7 60.86 34.79 -9.18
N SER A 8 59.60 35.23 -9.11
CA SER A 8 58.27 34.61 -9.31
C SER A 8 57.98 33.80 -10.60
N ARG A 9 57.02 32.85 -10.53
CA ARG A 9 55.86 32.71 -11.46
C ARG A 9 54.77 31.75 -10.96
N ALA A 10 53.52 32.14 -11.18
CA ALA A 10 52.28 31.40 -10.92
C ALA A 10 51.93 30.43 -12.06
N ILE A 11 51.16 29.38 -11.75
CA ILE A 11 50.57 28.45 -12.73
C ILE A 11 49.09 28.24 -12.35
N GLU A 12 48.21 28.50 -13.33
CA GLU A 12 46.74 28.37 -13.29
C GLU A 12 46.27 26.89 -13.34
N PRO A 13 45.07 26.57 -12.81
CA PRO A 13 44.41 25.29 -13.05
C PRO A 13 43.51 25.31 -14.29
N ARG A 14 43.52 24.19 -15.03
CA ARG A 14 42.79 23.94 -16.28
C ARG A 14 41.27 23.77 -16.06
N SER A 15 40.49 24.43 -16.90
CA SER A 15 39.06 24.20 -17.12
C SER A 15 38.81 23.65 -18.54
N SER A 16 38.03 22.57 -18.68
CA SER A 16 37.42 22.20 -19.96
C SER A 16 36.25 21.24 -19.77
N GLY A 17 35.07 21.59 -20.32
CA GLY A 17 34.01 20.59 -20.53
C GLY A 17 32.56 21.07 -20.55
N ALA A 18 32.22 22.17 -21.24
CA ALA A 18 30.84 22.43 -21.65
C ALA A 18 30.84 22.81 -23.13
N ARG A 19 30.09 22.07 -23.96
CA ARG A 19 29.73 22.51 -25.32
C ARG A 19 28.28 22.19 -25.64
N ALA A 20 27.67 23.23 -26.17
CA ALA A 20 26.28 23.39 -26.54
C ALA A 20 25.90 22.61 -27.80
N LEU A 21 24.63 22.25 -27.86
CA LEU A 21 23.92 21.75 -29.05
C LEU A 21 23.68 22.90 -30.03
N GLN A 22 24.10 22.72 -31.28
CA GLN A 22 23.69 23.53 -32.42
C GLN A 22 22.75 22.72 -33.31
N SER A 23 21.60 23.32 -33.61
CA SER A 23 20.63 22.95 -34.64
C SER A 23 21.15 23.29 -36.04
N ILE A 24 20.99 22.41 -37.03
CA ILE A 24 20.87 22.78 -38.46
C ILE A 24 19.92 21.80 -39.16
N SER A 25 19.06 22.37 -40.00
CA SER A 25 18.03 21.75 -40.83
C SER A 25 18.51 21.44 -42.27
N THR A 26 17.70 20.61 -42.95
CA THR A 26 17.44 20.54 -44.41
C THR A 26 18.54 20.09 -45.38
N GLY A 27 18.20 19.11 -46.24
CA GLY A 27 18.89 18.81 -47.50
C GLY A 27 18.41 17.50 -48.14
N GLU A 28 17.56 17.61 -49.17
CA GLU A 28 17.10 16.53 -50.06
C GLU A 28 18.22 15.99 -50.98
N ASN A 29 18.20 14.69 -51.32
CA ASN A 29 18.14 14.20 -52.72
C ASN A 29 18.07 12.66 -52.86
N GLN A 30 17.02 12.20 -53.58
CA GLN A 30 16.91 11.21 -54.67
C GLN A 30 18.05 10.16 -54.88
N SER A 31 17.88 8.88 -55.26
CA SER A 31 16.88 8.15 -56.07
C SER A 31 17.19 6.62 -56.14
N ASN A 32 16.30 5.87 -56.83
CA ASN A 32 16.33 4.47 -57.34
C ASN A 32 15.59 3.40 -56.50
N ARG A 33 14.40 2.91 -56.89
CA ARG A 33 13.89 2.18 -58.10
C ARG A 33 13.81 0.66 -57.84
N GLN A 34 12.58 0.12 -57.78
CA GLN A 34 11.97 -0.86 -58.72
C GLN A 34 10.62 -1.32 -58.14
N GLN A 35 9.49 -1.01 -58.82
CA GLN A 35 8.66 -1.91 -59.67
C GLN A 35 8.04 -3.10 -58.90
N GLY A 36 6.75 -3.41 -58.93
CA GLY A 36 5.57 -2.88 -59.62
C GLY A 36 4.44 -3.91 -59.50
N SER A 37 3.18 -3.47 -59.52
CA SER A 37 2.06 -4.00 -60.33
C SER A 37 0.71 -3.68 -59.70
N GLU A 38 -0.15 -3.11 -60.54
CA GLU A 38 -1.55 -2.78 -60.32
C GLU A 38 -2.42 -4.03 -60.47
N TYR A 39 -3.54 -4.12 -59.74
CA TYR A 39 -4.85 -4.50 -60.29
C TYR A 39 -6.00 -4.09 -59.35
N CYS A 40 -7.06 -3.51 -59.94
CA CYS A 40 -8.32 -3.06 -59.32
C CYS A 40 -9.41 -4.18 -59.45
N PRO A 41 -10.65 -4.07 -58.89
CA PRO A 41 -11.32 -5.09 -58.06
C PRO A 41 -12.53 -5.76 -58.75
N PRO A 42 -13.35 -6.56 -58.03
CA PRO A 42 -14.58 -5.96 -57.48
C PRO A 42 -15.06 -6.47 -56.10
N ASN A 43 -15.67 -5.54 -55.36
CA ASN A 43 -16.76 -5.58 -54.37
C ASN A 43 -17.24 -6.92 -53.77
N ALA A 44 -17.33 -6.96 -52.43
CA ALA A 44 -18.60 -7.20 -51.70
C ALA A 44 -18.49 -6.86 -50.19
N SER A 45 -19.31 -5.88 -49.78
CA SER A 45 -20.00 -5.73 -48.48
C SER A 45 -19.23 -5.77 -47.15
N GLY A 46 -19.33 -4.67 -46.38
CA GLY A 46 -19.24 -4.73 -44.91
C GLY A 46 -18.74 -3.46 -44.20
N GLN A 47 -19.35 -2.29 -44.44
CA GLN A 47 -19.13 -1.14 -43.56
C GLN A 47 -19.93 -1.31 -42.26
N VAL A 48 -19.25 -1.28 -41.12
CA VAL A 48 -19.83 -0.89 -39.83
C VAL A 48 -18.97 0.24 -39.26
N SER A 49 -19.60 1.41 -39.13
CA SER A 49 -19.00 2.62 -38.58
C SER A 49 -19.12 2.60 -37.05
N TRP A 50 -18.06 2.96 -36.33
CA TRP A 50 -18.14 3.36 -34.92
C TRP A 50 -18.00 4.89 -34.85
N ALA A 51 -19.13 5.58 -34.75
CA ALA A 51 -19.18 7.00 -34.38
C ALA A 51 -20.06 7.11 -33.13
N ALA A 52 -19.45 7.45 -31.99
CA ALA A 52 -20.15 7.82 -30.77
C ALA A 52 -20.57 9.30 -30.85
N PRO A 53 -21.79 9.68 -30.43
CA PRO A 53 -22.22 11.07 -30.54
C PRO A 53 -21.67 11.92 -29.39
N PHE A 54 -20.97 12.99 -29.74
CA PHE A 54 -20.87 14.18 -28.90
C PHE A 54 -22.26 14.80 -28.76
N SER A 55 -22.73 15.01 -27.53
CA SER A 55 -23.82 15.95 -27.26
C SER A 55 -23.27 17.16 -26.49
N SER A 56 -23.56 18.33 -27.05
CA SER A 56 -23.17 19.64 -26.57
C SER A 56 -24.13 20.08 -25.45
N TYR A 57 -23.59 20.44 -24.28
CA TYR A 57 -24.38 21.07 -23.23
C TYR A 57 -24.50 22.58 -23.49
N ARG A 58 -25.74 23.03 -23.70
CA ARG A 58 -26.12 24.45 -23.77
C ARG A 58 -26.69 24.85 -22.41
N TRP A 59 -26.18 25.92 -21.81
CA TRP A 59 -26.72 26.47 -20.57
C TRP A 59 -27.98 27.31 -20.83
N GLY A 60 -29.04 27.06 -20.03
CA GLY A 60 -30.29 27.85 -19.98
C GLY A 60 -30.92 27.74 -18.58
N PRO A 61 -31.72 28.74 -18.14
CA PRO A 61 -31.85 29.08 -16.72
C PRO A 61 -32.93 28.32 -15.93
N ARG A 62 -32.72 28.34 -14.60
CA ARG A 62 -33.48 27.82 -13.46
C ARG A 62 -35.00 27.65 -13.65
N GLY A 63 -35.51 26.51 -13.19
CA GLY A 63 -36.94 26.28 -12.96
C GLY A 63 -37.20 24.93 -12.27
N THR A 64 -37.39 25.00 -10.95
CA THR A 64 -38.17 24.12 -10.06
C THR A 64 -38.42 22.65 -10.43
N GLY A 65 -37.92 21.76 -9.55
CA GLY A 65 -38.65 20.60 -9.04
C GLY A 65 -38.58 19.32 -9.88
N PHE A 66 -37.62 18.45 -9.56
CA PHE A 66 -37.76 17.01 -9.79
C PHE A 66 -37.05 16.25 -8.66
N GLY A 67 -37.78 15.33 -8.03
CA GLY A 67 -37.26 14.40 -7.04
C GLY A 67 -36.31 13.41 -7.70
N TRP A 68 -35.17 13.20 -7.05
CA TRP A 68 -34.19 12.20 -7.45
C TRP A 68 -34.46 10.94 -6.64
N GLU A 69 -35.02 9.91 -7.27
CA GLU A 69 -34.73 8.54 -6.85
C GLU A 69 -33.30 8.25 -7.28
N THR A 70 -32.35 8.50 -6.37
CA THR A 70 -31.00 7.96 -6.48
C THR A 70 -31.09 6.45 -6.28
N ALA A 71 -30.89 5.69 -7.35
CA ALA A 71 -30.45 4.31 -7.24
C ALA A 71 -29.07 4.32 -6.56
N HIS A 72 -29.07 4.22 -5.23
CA HIS A 72 -27.87 4.02 -4.45
C HIS A 72 -27.30 2.65 -4.81
N LEU A 73 -26.25 2.61 -5.62
CA LEU A 73 -25.24 1.57 -5.50
C LEU A 73 -24.51 1.80 -4.17
N THR A 74 -25.16 1.40 -3.08
CA THR A 74 -24.57 1.33 -1.75
C THR A 74 -23.57 0.17 -1.75
N LEU A 75 -22.42 0.35 -2.40
CA LEU A 75 -21.18 -0.32 -2.02
C LEU A 75 -20.65 0.38 -0.77
N GLY A 76 -21.46 0.36 0.29
CA GLY A 76 -21.13 0.89 1.60
C GLY A 76 -20.37 -0.18 2.38
N ALA A 77 -19.36 0.24 3.14
CA ALA A 77 -18.62 -0.59 4.09
C ALA A 77 -19.51 -1.40 5.06
N THR A 78 -20.79 -1.03 5.18
CA THR A 78 -21.83 -1.73 5.95
C THR A 78 -22.22 -3.11 5.38
N ASN A 79 -22.12 -3.34 4.07
CA ASN A 79 -22.48 -4.64 3.46
C ASN A 79 -21.42 -5.74 3.69
N TRP A 80 -20.18 -5.36 3.99
CA TRP A 80 -19.06 -6.29 4.22
C TRP A 80 -19.28 -7.14 5.48
N TYR A 81 -19.76 -6.54 6.57
CA TYR A 81 -19.88 -7.23 7.85
C TYR A 81 -21.21 -8.00 7.98
N GLU A 82 -22.33 -7.43 7.55
CA GLU A 82 -23.66 -8.07 7.63
C GLU A 82 -23.65 -9.45 6.92
N GLN A 83 -22.95 -9.58 5.79
CA GLN A 83 -22.85 -10.85 5.06
C GLN A 83 -21.94 -11.89 5.72
N ALA A 84 -20.97 -11.47 6.54
CA ALA A 84 -20.08 -12.38 7.25
C ALA A 84 -20.78 -13.02 8.47
N ASN A 85 -21.63 -12.27 9.19
CA ASN A 85 -22.24 -12.72 10.45
C ASN A 85 -23.66 -13.31 10.32
N GLN A 86 -24.40 -13.08 9.24
CA GLN A 86 -25.78 -13.56 9.11
C GLN A 86 -25.97 -15.10 9.04
N ARG A 87 -24.91 -15.92 9.06
CA ARG A 87 -25.02 -17.38 8.85
C ARG A 87 -24.86 -18.27 10.08
N GLU A 88 -24.58 -17.75 11.27
CA GLU A 88 -24.50 -18.61 12.46
C GLU A 88 -25.87 -19.08 12.99
N GLN A 89 -27.01 -18.64 12.45
CA GLN A 89 -28.34 -18.88 13.08
C GLN A 89 -29.43 -19.56 12.24
N LYS A 90 -29.20 -20.10 11.04
CA LYS A 90 -30.25 -20.86 10.32
C LYS A 90 -29.75 -22.15 9.65
N PRO A 91 -30.46 -23.30 9.81
CA PRO A 91 -30.11 -24.53 9.12
C PRO A 91 -30.36 -24.35 7.61
N PHE A 92 -29.29 -24.41 6.83
CA PHE A 92 -29.30 -24.22 5.38
C PHE A 92 -29.97 -25.41 4.69
N ARG A 93 -31.07 -25.16 3.96
CA ARG A 93 -31.51 -26.07 2.88
C ARG A 93 -30.55 -25.90 1.71
N ALA A 94 -29.74 -26.93 1.48
CA ALA A 94 -28.78 -27.01 0.39
C ALA A 94 -29.46 -26.81 -0.98
N ARG A 95 -29.32 -25.61 -1.56
CA ARG A 95 -29.17 -25.48 -3.01
C ARG A 95 -27.67 -25.43 -3.28
N THR A 96 -27.14 -26.55 -3.75
CA THR A 96 -25.77 -26.70 -4.22
C THR A 96 -25.57 -25.88 -5.50
N SER A 97 -25.32 -24.59 -5.38
CA SER A 97 -24.34 -23.95 -6.26
C SER A 97 -22.98 -24.30 -5.66
N GLN A 98 -22.25 -25.19 -6.31
CA GLN A 98 -20.86 -25.46 -5.95
C GLN A 98 -20.13 -24.11 -5.92
N PHE A 99 -19.74 -23.68 -4.73
CA PHE A 99 -18.60 -22.78 -4.60
C PHE A 99 -17.47 -23.53 -5.30
N ASN A 100 -17.12 -23.12 -6.51
CA ASN A 100 -15.89 -23.59 -7.12
C ASN A 100 -14.77 -22.94 -6.30
N ALA A 101 -14.44 -23.56 -5.17
CA ALA A 101 -13.19 -23.29 -4.51
C ALA A 101 -12.11 -23.33 -5.60
N PRO A 102 -11.24 -22.31 -5.67
CA PRO A 102 -10.17 -22.30 -6.65
C PRO A 102 -9.46 -23.66 -6.66
N SER A 103 -9.24 -24.23 -7.85
CA SER A 103 -8.74 -25.62 -8.03
C SER A 103 -7.58 -25.96 -7.08
N SER A 104 -7.43 -27.23 -6.70
CA SER A 104 -6.40 -27.72 -5.74
C SER A 104 -4.94 -27.33 -6.04
N ARG A 105 -4.64 -26.82 -7.25
CA ARG A 105 -3.34 -26.24 -7.63
C ARG A 105 -3.09 -24.82 -7.07
N LEU A 106 -4.10 -24.13 -6.54
CA LEU A 106 -3.99 -22.77 -5.97
C LEU A 106 -3.44 -22.75 -4.54
N PHE A 107 -3.19 -23.91 -3.92
CA PHE A 107 -2.84 -24.03 -2.49
C PHE A 107 -1.37 -24.39 -2.20
N ALA A 108 -0.53 -24.55 -3.23
CA ALA A 108 0.92 -24.59 -3.05
C ALA A 108 1.42 -23.16 -2.82
N ALA A 109 1.29 -22.68 -1.58
CA ALA A 109 1.80 -21.37 -1.17
C ALA A 109 2.98 -21.56 -0.25
N ASN A 110 4.13 -21.03 -0.67
CA ASN A 110 5.31 -20.93 0.17
C ASN A 110 5.22 -19.70 1.07
N PHE A 111 5.97 -19.75 2.17
CA PHE A 111 6.19 -18.66 3.10
C PHE A 111 7.68 -18.47 3.23
N SER A 112 8.23 -17.49 2.52
CA SER A 112 9.67 -17.25 2.56
C SER A 112 10.10 -16.56 3.85
N ARG A 113 11.24 -16.98 4.40
CA ARG A 113 11.91 -16.29 5.52
C ARG A 113 13.31 -15.90 5.08
N LEU A 114 13.48 -14.62 4.77
CA LEU A 114 14.71 -14.07 4.19
C LEU A 114 15.52 -13.32 5.25
N ALA A 115 16.78 -13.07 4.95
CA ALA A 115 17.65 -12.26 5.80
C ALA A 115 17.46 -10.78 5.48
N ARG A 116 17.73 -9.90 6.45
CA ARG A 116 17.69 -8.45 6.26
C ARG A 116 18.56 -7.95 5.09
N ASN A 117 19.68 -8.62 4.81
CA ASN A 117 20.60 -8.26 3.74
C ASN A 117 20.28 -8.92 2.39
N THR A 118 19.15 -9.63 2.26
CA THR A 118 18.72 -10.17 0.97
C THR A 118 18.43 -8.99 0.01
N PRO A 119 18.91 -9.03 -1.24
CA PRO A 119 18.68 -7.95 -2.19
C PRO A 119 17.18 -7.65 -2.39
N PRO A 120 16.78 -6.37 -2.52
CA PRO A 120 15.37 -5.98 -2.68
C PRO A 120 14.66 -6.68 -3.85
N ALA A 121 15.34 -6.86 -4.98
CA ALA A 121 14.80 -7.57 -6.14
C ALA A 121 14.47 -9.04 -5.84
N GLU A 122 15.26 -9.71 -5.01
CA GLU A 122 14.98 -11.09 -4.58
C GLU A 122 13.80 -11.14 -3.61
N ILE A 123 13.70 -10.17 -2.69
CA ILE A 123 12.55 -10.06 -1.76
C ILE A 123 11.25 -9.84 -2.56
N VAL A 124 11.26 -8.91 -3.52
CA VAL A 124 10.09 -8.63 -4.37
C VAL A 124 9.75 -9.82 -5.27
N GLN A 125 10.75 -10.55 -5.77
CA GLN A 125 10.50 -11.77 -6.53
C GLN A 125 9.87 -12.86 -5.65
N ALA A 126 10.31 -12.99 -4.39
CA ALA A 126 9.68 -13.90 -3.43
C ALA A 126 8.23 -13.49 -3.15
N LEU A 127 7.94 -12.20 -2.93
CA LEU A 127 6.56 -11.70 -2.73
C LEU A 127 5.62 -11.98 -3.92
N ARG A 128 6.15 -12.10 -5.15
CA ARG A 128 5.36 -12.48 -6.33
C ARG A 128 5.06 -13.98 -6.39
N ASN A 129 5.97 -14.81 -5.89
CA ASN A 129 5.87 -16.27 -5.95
C ASN A 129 5.19 -16.87 -4.72
N ASP A 130 5.33 -16.18 -3.59
CA ASP A 130 4.94 -16.63 -2.27
C ASP A 130 3.84 -15.72 -1.74
N VAL A 131 2.99 -16.25 -0.86
CA VAL A 131 1.86 -15.47 -0.34
C VAL A 131 2.30 -14.34 0.58
N CYS A 132 3.45 -14.50 1.25
CA CYS A 132 4.08 -13.45 2.04
C CYS A 132 5.56 -13.75 2.27
N VAL A 133 6.30 -12.75 2.72
CA VAL A 133 7.72 -12.85 3.06
C VAL A 133 7.96 -12.35 4.47
N VAL A 134 8.74 -13.09 5.26
CA VAL A 134 9.27 -12.63 6.54
C VAL A 134 10.71 -12.16 6.35
N ILE A 135 11.03 -10.95 6.80
CA ILE A 135 12.40 -10.46 6.95
C ILE A 135 12.83 -10.67 8.40
N LYS A 136 13.77 -11.58 8.61
CA LYS A 136 14.29 -11.90 9.94
C LYS A 136 15.14 -10.78 10.48
N SER A 137 14.92 -10.42 11.75
CA SER A 137 15.67 -9.38 12.46
C SER A 137 15.79 -8.11 11.63
N MET A 138 14.67 -7.69 11.03
CA MET A 138 14.58 -6.42 10.33
C MET A 138 14.97 -5.30 11.30
N PHE A 139 14.45 -5.31 12.52
CA PHE A 139 14.87 -4.38 13.57
C PHE A 139 15.62 -5.09 14.69
N GLY A 140 16.69 -4.46 15.18
CA GLY A 140 17.43 -4.96 16.34
C GLY A 140 16.66 -4.77 17.65
N SER A 141 17.13 -5.40 18.73
CA SER A 141 16.45 -5.35 20.03
C SER A 141 16.34 -3.95 20.65
N LYS A 142 17.25 -3.02 20.32
CA LYS A 142 17.28 -1.66 20.88
C LYS A 142 16.06 -0.81 20.48
N PRO A 143 15.76 -0.58 19.18
CA PRO A 143 14.54 0.13 18.78
C PRO A 143 13.28 -0.58 19.28
N ILE A 144 13.24 -1.91 19.21
CA ILE A 144 12.10 -2.71 19.72
C ILE A 144 11.85 -2.45 21.20
N THR A 145 12.89 -2.39 22.02
CA THR A 145 12.76 -2.09 23.47
C THR A 145 12.23 -0.68 23.70
N ARG A 146 12.76 0.32 22.98
CA ARG A 146 12.35 1.72 23.15
C ARG A 146 10.91 1.96 22.71
N ILE A 147 10.52 1.47 21.53
CA ILE A 147 9.15 1.65 21.04
C ILE A 147 8.14 0.94 21.96
N ASN A 148 8.46 -0.24 22.52
CA ASN A 148 7.59 -0.87 23.51
C ASN A 148 7.38 0.00 24.76
N ALA A 149 8.45 0.62 25.28
CA ALA A 149 8.34 1.52 26.44
C ALA A 149 7.53 2.78 26.12
N GLU A 150 7.66 3.34 24.90
CA GLU A 150 6.83 4.45 24.43
C GLU A 150 5.35 4.03 24.31
N MET A 151 5.09 2.80 23.84
CA MET A 151 3.73 2.27 23.73
C MET A 151 3.09 1.89 25.06
N ASP A 152 3.87 1.50 26.08
CA ASP A 152 3.34 1.32 27.44
C ASP A 152 2.68 2.60 27.96
N VAL A 153 3.28 3.75 27.64
CA VAL A 153 2.74 5.07 27.99
C VAL A 153 1.57 5.45 27.09
N ALA A 154 1.73 5.32 25.76
CA ALA A 154 0.73 5.78 24.81
C ALA A 154 -0.57 4.95 24.87
N LEU A 155 -0.48 3.64 25.11
CA LEU A 155 -1.63 2.74 25.19
C LEU A 155 -2.31 2.71 26.57
N ALA A 156 -1.77 3.41 27.58
CA ALA A 156 -2.32 3.41 28.93
C ALA A 156 -3.78 3.87 28.98
N ASN A 157 -4.15 4.83 28.11
CA ASN A 157 -5.50 5.39 28.02
C ASN A 157 -6.26 4.97 26.76
N THR A 158 -5.71 4.06 25.95
CA THR A 158 -6.37 3.55 24.76
C THR A 158 -7.37 2.46 25.16
N ALA A 159 -8.64 2.65 24.82
CA ALA A 159 -9.68 1.66 25.02
C ALA A 159 -9.54 0.50 24.02
N PRO A 160 -9.73 -0.76 24.44
CA PRO A 160 -9.75 -1.89 23.52
C PRO A 160 -11.08 -1.97 22.75
N GLY A 161 -11.11 -2.78 21.68
CA GLY A 161 -12.35 -3.06 20.94
C GLY A 161 -12.82 -1.93 20.03
N LYS A 162 -11.93 -1.01 19.67
CA LYS A 162 -12.23 0.17 18.86
C LYS A 162 -11.26 0.34 17.70
N SER A 163 -11.71 1.07 16.68
CA SER A 163 -10.85 1.58 15.61
C SER A 163 -9.77 2.47 16.20
N ALA A 164 -8.59 2.49 15.56
CA ALA A 164 -7.56 3.46 15.90
C ALA A 164 -7.95 4.90 15.51
N ASN A 165 -8.78 5.06 14.47
CA ASN A 165 -9.39 6.34 14.16
C ASN A 165 -10.49 6.65 15.18
N MET A 166 -10.14 7.45 16.18
CA MET A 166 -11.05 7.86 17.26
C MET A 166 -12.23 8.73 16.80
N ASN A 167 -12.16 9.27 15.57
CA ASN A 167 -13.23 10.07 14.98
C ASN A 167 -14.15 9.25 14.05
N ALA A 168 -13.86 7.96 13.85
CA ALA A 168 -14.73 7.10 13.07
C ALA A 168 -16.05 6.87 13.82
N ASP A 169 -17.16 6.96 13.09
CA ASP A 169 -18.45 6.52 13.63
C ASP A 169 -18.35 5.04 14.02
N PRO A 170 -18.98 4.63 15.14
CA PRO A 170 -19.08 3.22 15.49
C PRO A 170 -19.64 2.40 14.33
N LEU A 171 -19.09 1.21 14.13
CA LEU A 171 -19.69 0.30 13.15
C LEU A 171 -21.16 0.02 13.55
N PRO A 172 -22.06 -0.14 12.57
CA PRO A 172 -23.45 -0.50 12.83
C PRO A 172 -23.55 -1.71 13.75
N GLU A 173 -24.67 -1.87 14.47
CA GLU A 173 -24.96 -3.06 15.26
C GLU A 173 -23.90 -3.44 16.32
N GLY A 174 -23.02 -2.51 16.72
CA GLY A 174 -22.00 -2.75 17.74
C GLY A 174 -20.82 -3.60 17.28
N LEU A 175 -20.54 -3.59 15.97
CA LEU A 175 -19.58 -4.49 15.34
C LEU A 175 -18.11 -4.05 15.49
N ASP A 176 -17.85 -2.97 16.23
CA ASP A 176 -16.49 -2.50 16.53
C ASP A 176 -15.65 -3.60 17.19
N ALA A 177 -16.11 -4.14 18.32
CA ALA A 177 -15.32 -5.06 19.12
C ALA A 177 -15.05 -6.40 18.40
N PRO A 178 -16.04 -7.00 17.69
CA PRO A 178 -15.77 -8.14 16.81
C PRO A 178 -14.82 -7.85 15.63
N THR A 179 -14.79 -6.62 15.13
CA THR A 179 -13.93 -6.23 13.98
C THR A 179 -12.51 -5.94 14.43
N PHE A 180 -12.38 -5.09 15.44
CA PHE A 180 -11.09 -4.55 15.90
C PHE A 180 -10.44 -5.42 16.97
N GLY A 181 -11.20 -6.32 17.59
CA GLY A 181 -10.81 -7.24 18.65
C GLY A 181 -11.19 -6.72 20.03
N GLU A 182 -12.04 -7.44 20.76
CA GLU A 182 -12.64 -7.01 22.03
C GLU A 182 -11.61 -6.61 23.10
N ASN A 183 -10.46 -7.30 23.13
CA ASN A 183 -9.34 -7.00 24.01
C ASN A 183 -8.09 -6.57 23.21
N THR A 184 -8.30 -5.88 22.08
CA THR A 184 -7.23 -5.32 21.25
C THR A 184 -7.25 -3.81 21.33
N LYS A 185 -6.11 -3.22 21.67
CA LYS A 185 -5.89 -1.78 21.57
C LYS A 185 -5.24 -1.45 20.24
N ARG A 186 -5.71 -0.38 19.61
CA ARG A 186 -5.14 0.14 18.36
C ARG A 186 -4.87 1.63 18.52
N LEU A 187 -3.72 2.06 18.03
CA LEU A 187 -3.27 3.45 18.12
C LEU A 187 -2.59 3.84 16.79
N ASP A 188 -3.17 4.83 16.11
CA ASP A 188 -2.57 5.52 14.97
C ASP A 188 -1.78 6.74 15.47
N ASP A 189 -1.46 7.71 14.60
CA ASP A 189 -0.67 8.90 14.96
C ASP A 189 0.68 8.55 15.64
N LEU A 190 1.31 7.48 15.18
CA LEU A 190 2.57 7.01 15.75
C LEU A 190 3.72 8.00 15.56
N LEU A 191 3.60 8.90 14.58
CA LEU A 191 4.57 9.97 14.39
C LEU A 191 4.63 10.89 15.61
N ASN A 192 3.52 11.17 16.28
CA ASN A 192 3.52 11.94 17.53
C ASN A 192 3.74 11.05 18.75
N ALA A 193 3.20 9.82 18.76
CA ALA A 193 3.27 8.93 19.91
C ALA A 193 4.65 8.28 20.16
N SER A 194 5.50 8.15 19.13
CA SER A 194 6.77 7.42 19.22
C SER A 194 7.92 8.15 18.52
N ALA A 195 8.92 8.57 19.31
CA ALA A 195 10.16 9.11 18.76
C ALA A 195 10.97 8.03 18.06
N THR A 196 10.98 6.81 18.60
CA THR A 196 11.68 5.66 17.99
C THR A 196 11.11 5.33 16.61
N TRP A 197 9.79 5.36 16.43
CA TRP A 197 9.17 5.22 15.10
C TRP A 197 9.58 6.38 14.18
N ARG A 198 9.30 7.61 14.60
CA ARG A 198 9.46 8.82 13.80
C ARG A 198 10.90 9.10 13.34
N GLU A 199 11.89 8.76 14.16
CA GLU A 199 13.29 9.20 13.97
C GLU A 199 14.23 8.08 13.55
N GLU A 200 13.85 6.81 13.71
CA GLU A 200 14.72 5.67 13.43
C GLU A 200 14.04 4.62 12.53
N MET A 201 12.91 4.05 12.98
CA MET A 201 12.33 2.90 12.27
C MET A 201 11.68 3.28 10.93
N ILE A 202 11.14 4.50 10.81
CA ILE A 202 10.49 4.97 9.58
C ILE A 202 11.45 5.16 8.42
N ASP A 203 12.75 5.42 8.70
CA ASP A 203 13.78 5.66 7.69
C ASP A 203 14.63 4.41 7.40
N ASP A 204 14.05 3.21 7.60
CA ASP A 204 14.74 1.94 7.40
C ASP A 204 15.01 1.64 5.92
N ASP A 205 16.26 1.28 5.59
CA ASP A 205 16.65 1.02 4.20
C ASP A 205 15.96 -0.22 3.62
N VAL A 206 15.67 -1.27 4.39
CA VAL A 206 14.96 -2.45 3.84
C VAL A 206 13.51 -2.11 3.54
N LEU A 207 12.83 -1.37 4.42
CA LEU A 207 11.50 -0.82 4.15
C LEU A 207 11.52 -0.02 2.84
N HIS A 208 12.43 0.95 2.76
CA HIS A 208 12.52 1.86 1.63
C HIS A 208 13.03 1.19 0.34
N ASP A 209 13.87 0.18 0.37
CA ASP A 209 14.38 -0.42 -0.87
C ASP A 209 13.40 -1.46 -1.42
N VAL A 210 12.76 -2.25 -0.54
CA VAL A 210 11.76 -3.24 -0.93
C VAL A 210 10.53 -2.57 -1.56
N ARG A 211 10.00 -1.49 -0.95
CA ARG A 211 8.87 -0.77 -1.56
C ARG A 211 9.21 -0.25 -2.97
N ALA A 212 10.50 -0.02 -3.25
CA ALA A 212 10.93 0.85 -4.35
C ALA A 212 10.96 0.00 -5.57
N GLU A 213 11.56 -1.16 -5.38
CA GLU A 213 11.56 -2.24 -6.32
C GLU A 213 10.15 -2.77 -6.57
N ALA A 214 9.30 -2.90 -5.53
CA ALA A 214 7.92 -3.39 -5.69
C ALA A 214 7.03 -2.43 -6.48
N MET A 215 7.14 -1.12 -6.23
CA MET A 215 6.28 -0.08 -6.80
C MET A 215 6.96 0.73 -7.91
N LYS A 216 8.12 0.29 -8.43
CA LYS A 216 8.93 1.07 -9.39
C LYS A 216 8.18 1.54 -10.63
N GLU A 217 7.17 0.78 -11.05
CA GLU A 217 6.33 1.11 -12.20
C GLU A 217 5.23 2.15 -11.88
N LEU A 218 4.97 2.40 -10.60
CA LEU A 218 3.95 3.35 -10.11
C LEU A 218 4.53 4.70 -9.68
N GLY A 219 5.86 4.83 -9.60
CA GLY A 219 6.56 6.07 -9.30
C GLY A 219 6.93 6.18 -7.82
N ASP A 220 6.72 7.37 -7.23
CA ASP A 220 6.86 7.57 -5.80
C ASP A 220 5.72 6.86 -5.02
N TYR A 221 5.82 6.93 -3.71
CA TYR A 221 5.10 6.18 -2.70
C TYR A 221 5.19 6.98 -1.41
N TRP A 222 4.31 6.66 -0.48
CA TRP A 222 4.25 7.30 0.82
C TRP A 222 3.62 6.38 1.86
N LEU A 223 3.74 6.79 3.12
CA LEU A 223 3.05 6.15 4.23
C LEU A 223 1.55 6.44 4.08
N SER A 224 0.75 5.39 4.09
CA SER A 224 -0.70 5.50 4.23
C SER A 224 -1.07 5.70 5.69
N SER A 225 -0.60 4.77 6.52
CA SER A 225 -0.86 4.74 7.95
C SER A 225 0.23 3.94 8.67
N ALA A 226 0.48 4.29 9.93
CA ALA A 226 1.28 3.49 10.84
C ALA A 226 0.49 3.27 12.13
N GLN A 227 0.23 2.00 12.45
CA GLN A 227 -0.64 1.62 13.55
C GLN A 227 0.05 0.68 14.53
N MET A 228 -0.06 0.98 15.81
CA MET A 228 0.26 0.07 16.90
C MET A 228 -0.95 -0.81 17.19
N ILE A 229 -0.74 -2.11 17.27
CA ILE A 229 -1.79 -3.09 17.58
C ILE A 229 -1.31 -3.95 18.74
N GLU A 230 -1.96 -3.83 19.89
CA GLU A 230 -1.72 -4.67 21.06
C GLU A 230 -2.92 -5.61 21.27
N LEU A 231 -2.72 -6.89 20.99
CA LEU A 231 -3.74 -7.92 21.17
C LEU A 231 -3.58 -8.55 22.55
N GLY A 232 -4.53 -8.32 23.44
CA GLY A 232 -4.57 -8.92 24.76
C GLY A 232 -5.10 -10.37 24.77
N PRO A 233 -5.00 -11.04 25.92
CA PRO A 233 -5.51 -12.39 26.13
C PRO A 233 -7.00 -12.54 25.78
N GLY A 234 -7.38 -13.66 25.16
CA GLY A 234 -8.77 -14.01 24.86
C GLY A 234 -9.38 -13.33 23.63
N THR A 235 -8.68 -12.37 22.99
CA THR A 235 -9.11 -11.74 21.74
C THR A 235 -9.40 -12.79 20.67
N LYS A 236 -10.55 -12.69 20.00
CA LYS A 236 -10.95 -13.57 18.90
C LYS A 236 -10.24 -13.23 17.59
N ALA A 237 -10.20 -14.21 16.69
CA ALA A 237 -9.70 -14.00 15.34
C ALA A 237 -10.55 -12.93 14.63
N GLN A 238 -9.89 -12.04 13.90
CA GLN A 238 -10.55 -11.01 13.11
C GLN A 238 -11.25 -11.62 11.88
N PRO A 239 -12.20 -10.90 11.26
CA PRO A 239 -12.64 -11.23 9.92
C PRO A 239 -11.46 -11.28 8.93
N LEU A 240 -11.51 -12.21 7.98
CA LEU A 240 -10.55 -12.24 6.88
C LEU A 240 -10.71 -11.00 6.00
N HIS A 241 -9.60 -10.35 5.67
CA HIS A 241 -9.56 -9.14 4.87
C HIS A 241 -8.27 -9.04 4.05
N ALA A 242 -8.22 -8.10 3.11
CA ALA A 242 -7.02 -7.71 2.40
C ALA A 242 -6.85 -6.19 2.51
N ASP A 243 -5.69 -5.73 2.96
CA ASP A 243 -5.48 -4.30 3.28
C ASP A 243 -5.65 -3.38 2.07
N GLY A 244 -5.38 -3.87 0.87
CA GLY A 244 -5.56 -3.10 -0.36
C GLY A 244 -7.01 -2.80 -0.73
N ALA A 245 -7.99 -3.42 -0.06
CA ALA A 245 -9.40 -3.22 -0.35
C ALA A 245 -9.86 -1.76 -0.15
N GLY A 246 -9.18 -0.98 0.70
CA GLY A 246 -9.46 0.46 0.87
C GLY A 246 -9.28 1.27 -0.44
N TRP A 247 -8.40 0.83 -1.33
CA TRP A 247 -8.19 1.41 -2.66
C TRP A 247 -8.82 0.52 -3.74
N TRP A 248 -10.09 0.17 -3.53
CA TRP A 248 -10.81 -0.85 -4.30
C TRP A 248 -10.68 -0.73 -5.83
N PRO A 249 -10.68 0.47 -6.47
CA PRO A 249 -10.63 0.52 -7.94
C PRO A 249 -9.35 -0.10 -8.51
N LEU A 250 -8.21 0.16 -7.85
CA LEU A 250 -6.93 -0.42 -8.25
C LEU A 250 -6.81 -1.87 -7.76
N TRP A 251 -7.33 -2.16 -6.59
CA TRP A 251 -7.37 -3.51 -6.04
C TRP A 251 -8.09 -4.50 -6.96
N THR A 252 -9.23 -4.10 -7.56
CA THR A 252 -10.01 -4.87 -8.55
C THR A 252 -9.45 -4.83 -9.97
N SER A 253 -8.26 -4.26 -10.19
CA SER A 253 -7.64 -4.27 -11.53
C SER A 253 -7.44 -5.69 -12.05
N GLY A 254 -7.75 -5.89 -13.33
CA GLY A 254 -7.74 -7.19 -13.99
C GLY A 254 -6.35 -7.75 -14.28
N GLU A 255 -6.28 -8.98 -14.76
CA GLU A 255 -5.03 -9.73 -14.90
C GLU A 255 -4.03 -9.16 -15.91
N ALA A 256 -4.48 -8.30 -16.83
CA ALA A 256 -3.60 -7.62 -17.77
C ALA A 256 -2.60 -6.69 -17.06
N TRP A 257 -2.96 -6.16 -15.89
CA TRP A 257 -2.10 -5.29 -15.08
C TRP A 257 -2.47 -5.38 -13.61
N LYS A 258 -1.62 -6.07 -12.83
CA LYS A 258 -1.78 -6.31 -11.39
C LYS A 258 -0.60 -5.74 -10.61
N PRO A 259 -0.42 -4.41 -10.58
CA PRO A 259 0.70 -3.80 -9.89
C PRO A 259 0.55 -4.00 -8.37
N GLU A 260 1.67 -4.12 -7.66
CA GLU A 260 1.68 -4.00 -6.21
C GLU A 260 1.59 -2.52 -5.86
N PHE A 261 0.44 -2.09 -5.34
CA PHE A 261 0.15 -0.67 -5.08
C PHE A 261 0.13 -0.33 -3.59
N THR A 262 0.11 -1.35 -2.74
CA THR A 262 0.23 -1.22 -1.30
C THR A 262 0.96 -2.42 -0.71
N MET A 263 1.72 -2.18 0.35
CA MET A 263 2.40 -3.23 1.11
C MET A 263 2.30 -2.90 2.59
N ASN A 264 1.95 -3.88 3.40
CA ASN A 264 1.96 -3.75 4.85
C ASN A 264 3.19 -4.45 5.44
N PHE A 265 4.00 -3.71 6.17
CA PHE A 265 5.13 -4.19 6.94
C PHE A 265 4.68 -4.37 8.40
N LEU A 266 4.33 -5.61 8.75
CA LEU A 266 3.94 -6.00 10.11
C LEU A 266 5.17 -6.37 10.92
N VAL A 267 5.69 -5.42 11.69
CA VAL A 267 6.86 -5.60 12.56
C VAL A 267 6.44 -6.15 13.91
N ALA A 268 7.01 -7.28 14.31
CA ALA A 268 6.80 -7.88 15.61
C ALA A 268 7.54 -7.10 16.70
N LEU A 269 6.81 -6.50 17.65
CA LEU A 269 7.41 -5.80 18.79
C LEU A 269 7.53 -6.69 20.02
N THR A 270 6.68 -7.71 20.10
CA THR A 270 6.82 -8.87 20.97
C THR A 270 6.87 -10.13 20.11
N PRO A 271 7.34 -11.28 20.62
CA PRO A 271 7.20 -12.55 19.89
C PRO A 271 5.74 -12.80 19.48
N THR A 272 5.52 -13.18 18.23
CA THR A 272 4.23 -13.65 17.75
C THR A 272 4.28 -15.16 17.59
N THR A 273 3.33 -15.85 18.22
CA THR A 273 3.24 -17.31 18.26
C THR A 273 1.84 -17.73 17.86
N LYS A 274 1.67 -19.00 17.45
CA LYS A 274 0.33 -19.53 17.16
C LYS A 274 -0.60 -19.41 18.37
N ALA A 275 -0.05 -19.55 19.58
CA ALA A 275 -0.80 -19.46 20.83
C ALA A 275 -1.28 -18.04 21.14
N ASN A 276 -0.48 -17.01 20.85
CA ASN A 276 -0.82 -15.61 21.15
C ASN A 276 -1.43 -14.83 19.97
N GLY A 277 -1.88 -15.55 18.93
CA GLY A 277 -2.64 -14.97 17.83
C GLY A 277 -1.79 -14.44 16.68
N ALA A 278 -0.66 -15.08 16.36
CA ALA A 278 0.12 -14.80 15.15
C ALA A 278 -0.77 -14.62 13.91
N THR A 279 -0.41 -13.67 13.05
CA THR A 279 -1.21 -13.29 11.87
C THR A 279 -1.40 -14.51 10.97
N GLY A 280 -2.66 -14.82 10.67
CA GLY A 280 -3.06 -15.92 9.79
C GLY A 280 -3.16 -15.42 8.35
N VAL A 281 -2.48 -16.11 7.42
CA VAL A 281 -2.44 -15.76 6.00
C VAL A 281 -3.08 -16.88 5.18
N VAL A 282 -4.05 -16.54 4.32
CA VAL A 282 -4.74 -17.51 3.46
C VAL A 282 -3.81 -17.94 2.33
N ARG A 283 -3.49 -19.24 2.26
CA ARG A 283 -2.63 -19.82 1.22
C ARG A 283 -3.17 -19.51 -0.18
N GLY A 284 -2.30 -18.98 -1.04
CA GLY A 284 -2.62 -18.71 -2.45
C GLY A 284 -3.46 -17.45 -2.70
N SER A 285 -3.86 -16.72 -1.65
CA SER A 285 -4.76 -15.56 -1.77
C SER A 285 -4.21 -14.41 -2.63
N HIS A 286 -2.88 -14.27 -2.73
CA HIS A 286 -2.22 -13.34 -3.64
C HIS A 286 -2.60 -13.55 -5.13
N ASN A 287 -3.12 -14.72 -5.50
CA ASN A 287 -3.54 -15.06 -6.86
C ASN A 287 -5.05 -14.89 -7.11
N ILE A 288 -5.82 -14.44 -6.12
CA ILE A 288 -7.26 -14.17 -6.30
C ILE A 288 -7.46 -13.11 -7.40
N LYS A 289 -8.48 -13.33 -8.22
CA LYS A 289 -8.90 -12.44 -9.32
C LYS A 289 -9.96 -11.46 -8.84
N TYR A 290 -9.54 -10.41 -8.14
CA TYR A 290 -10.45 -9.43 -7.55
C TYR A 290 -11.30 -8.64 -8.56
N SER A 291 -10.98 -8.68 -9.85
CA SER A 291 -11.86 -8.16 -10.90
C SER A 291 -13.24 -8.84 -10.93
N GLU A 292 -13.36 -10.07 -10.42
CA GLU A 292 -14.63 -10.81 -10.39
C GLU A 292 -15.65 -10.18 -9.42
N VAL A 293 -15.19 -9.41 -8.41
CA VAL A 293 -16.05 -8.60 -7.51
C VAL A 293 -16.98 -7.67 -8.29
N LEU A 294 -16.55 -7.20 -9.47
CA LEU A 294 -17.33 -6.27 -10.30
C LEU A 294 -18.51 -6.95 -11.00
N THR A 295 -18.49 -8.29 -11.10
CA THR A 295 -19.47 -9.08 -11.85
C THR A 295 -20.23 -10.07 -10.98
N ASP A 296 -19.75 -10.33 -9.77
CA ASP A 296 -20.33 -11.27 -8.82
C ASP A 296 -20.44 -10.62 -7.42
N ALA A 297 -21.67 -10.28 -7.04
CA ALA A 297 -21.96 -9.68 -5.73
C ALA A 297 -21.77 -10.68 -4.56
N GLU A 298 -21.71 -11.98 -4.83
CA GLU A 298 -21.49 -13.03 -3.84
C GLU A 298 -20.01 -13.44 -3.75
N PHE A 299 -19.11 -12.74 -4.45
CA PHE A 299 -17.68 -13.02 -4.50
C PHE A 299 -17.04 -12.95 -3.09
N GLY A 300 -16.98 -14.10 -2.43
CA GLY A 300 -16.62 -14.22 -1.03
C GLY A 300 -15.12 -14.30 -0.78
N PHE A 301 -14.34 -13.28 -1.14
CA PHE A 301 -12.90 -13.24 -0.85
C PHE A 301 -12.55 -13.16 0.65
N TRP A 302 -13.56 -12.99 1.49
CA TRP A 302 -13.46 -13.05 2.95
C TRP A 302 -13.89 -14.40 3.54
N LYS A 303 -14.24 -15.37 2.68
CA LYS A 303 -14.76 -16.69 3.07
C LYS A 303 -13.76 -17.78 2.70
N PHE A 304 -12.84 -18.08 3.60
CA PHE A 304 -11.93 -19.21 3.48
C PHE A 304 -12.05 -20.12 4.70
N PRO A 305 -11.95 -21.45 4.53
CA PRO A 305 -11.93 -22.36 5.67
C PRO A 305 -10.63 -22.18 6.48
N ASP A 306 -10.71 -22.39 7.79
CA ASP A 306 -9.59 -22.16 8.71
C ASP A 306 -8.36 -23.03 8.38
N ASP A 307 -8.54 -24.20 7.77
CA ASP A 307 -7.43 -25.09 7.36
C ASP A 307 -6.58 -24.52 6.21
N GLN A 308 -7.04 -23.45 5.55
CA GLN A 308 -6.28 -22.71 4.54
C GLN A 308 -5.52 -21.51 5.11
N VAL A 309 -5.73 -21.18 6.38
CA VAL A 309 -5.10 -20.04 7.05
C VAL A 309 -3.85 -20.51 7.80
N GLU A 310 -2.66 -20.08 7.37
CA GLU A 310 -1.42 -20.39 8.06
C GLU A 310 -0.99 -19.24 8.98
N GLN A 311 -0.76 -19.56 10.25
CA GLN A 311 -0.22 -18.61 11.23
C GLN A 311 1.29 -18.42 11.08
N ILE A 312 1.70 -17.16 10.88
CA ILE A 312 3.11 -16.81 10.69
C ILE A 312 3.72 -16.32 12.00
N GLU A 313 4.51 -17.18 12.64
CA GLU A 313 5.23 -16.86 13.88
C GLU A 313 6.46 -15.98 13.62
N LEU A 314 6.70 -15.01 14.48
CA LEU A 314 7.75 -14.00 14.33
C LEU A 314 8.49 -13.82 15.66
N ALA A 315 9.82 -13.75 15.62
CA ALA A 315 10.56 -13.22 16.75
C ALA A 315 10.37 -11.69 16.83
N ALA A 316 10.55 -11.10 18.02
CA ALA A 316 10.56 -9.65 18.13
C ALA A 316 11.68 -9.05 17.25
N GLY A 317 11.33 -8.06 16.43
CA GLY A 317 12.19 -7.47 15.41
C GLY A 317 12.08 -8.08 14.00
N ASP A 318 11.44 -9.23 13.85
CA ASP A 318 11.07 -9.76 12.53
C ASP A 318 9.94 -8.92 11.91
N CYS A 319 9.90 -8.86 10.58
CA CYS A 319 8.83 -8.19 9.84
C CYS A 319 8.16 -9.15 8.87
N LEU A 320 6.84 -9.27 8.93
CA LEU A 320 6.01 -9.94 7.93
C LEU A 320 5.55 -8.91 6.89
N ILE A 321 5.87 -9.14 5.63
CA ILE A 321 5.47 -8.29 4.51
C ILE A 321 4.28 -8.92 3.79
N LEU A 322 3.18 -8.17 3.68
CA LEU A 322 1.97 -8.54 2.98
C LEU A 322 1.72 -7.58 1.81
N GLY A 323 1.46 -8.12 0.62
CA GLY A 323 0.94 -7.32 -0.50
C GLY A 323 -0.54 -6.99 -0.32
N GLY A 324 -1.05 -5.96 -0.99
CA GLY A 324 -2.40 -5.44 -0.79
C GLY A 324 -3.55 -6.39 -1.14
N ARG A 325 -3.23 -7.49 -1.83
CA ARG A 325 -4.18 -8.50 -2.29
C ARG A 325 -4.15 -9.78 -1.47
N VAL A 326 -3.27 -9.87 -0.48
CA VAL A 326 -3.14 -11.03 0.40
C VAL A 326 -4.27 -11.01 1.43
N VAL A 327 -5.05 -12.09 1.46
CA VAL A 327 -6.11 -12.26 2.45
C VAL A 327 -5.51 -12.81 3.74
N HIS A 328 -5.77 -12.14 4.85
CA HIS A 328 -5.23 -12.45 6.15
C HIS A 328 -6.14 -12.00 7.30
N ARG A 329 -5.77 -12.33 8.53
CA ARG A 329 -6.40 -11.84 9.77
C ARG A 329 -5.44 -11.90 10.96
N GLY A 330 -5.67 -11.08 11.99
CA GLY A 330 -5.15 -11.38 13.33
C GLY A 330 -5.88 -12.61 13.89
N GLU A 331 -5.15 -13.60 14.39
CA GLU A 331 -5.75 -14.83 14.95
C GLU A 331 -6.08 -14.69 16.43
N GLU A 332 -6.84 -15.66 16.94
CA GLU A 332 -7.22 -15.71 18.34
C GLU A 332 -5.98 -15.77 19.25
N ASN A 333 -5.93 -14.88 20.26
CA ASN A 333 -4.97 -14.97 21.34
C ASN A 333 -5.52 -15.92 22.42
N LYS A 334 -5.02 -17.15 22.43
CA LYS A 334 -5.46 -18.24 23.33
C LYS A 334 -4.70 -18.26 24.65
N THR A 335 -3.73 -17.37 24.83
CA THR A 335 -2.97 -17.24 26.09
C THR A 335 -3.83 -16.61 27.17
N LYS A 336 -3.37 -16.69 28.42
CA LYS A 336 -4.07 -16.11 29.58
C LYS A 336 -3.53 -14.75 29.99
N ASP A 337 -2.30 -14.44 29.60
CA ASP A 337 -1.49 -13.36 30.17
C ASP A 337 -0.54 -12.70 29.16
N GLU A 338 -0.49 -13.12 27.89
CA GLU A 338 0.37 -12.48 26.89
C GLU A 338 -0.37 -11.38 26.12
N PHE A 339 0.27 -10.21 26.03
CA PHE A 339 -0.11 -9.13 25.12
C PHE A 339 0.83 -9.13 23.92
N ARG A 340 0.29 -9.40 22.73
CA ARG A 340 1.04 -9.44 21.48
C ARG A 340 1.02 -8.08 20.80
N ARG A 341 2.20 -7.47 20.60
CA ARG A 341 2.33 -6.17 19.91
C ARG A 341 2.88 -6.32 18.50
N LEU A 342 2.19 -5.67 17.57
CA LEU A 342 2.61 -5.46 16.19
C LEU A 342 2.60 -3.97 15.87
N LEU A 343 3.61 -3.53 15.12
CA LEU A 343 3.58 -2.27 14.40
C LEU A 343 3.22 -2.58 12.95
N SER A 344 2.09 -2.05 12.48
CA SER A 344 1.68 -2.07 11.08
C SER A 344 2.19 -0.80 10.39
N CYS A 345 2.89 -0.95 9.27
CA CYS A 345 3.32 0.16 8.43
C CYS A 345 2.82 -0.08 7.01
N THR A 346 1.74 0.61 6.65
CA THR A 346 1.10 0.46 5.34
C THR A 346 1.67 1.49 4.38
N VAL A 347 2.41 1.02 3.40
CA VAL A 347 2.99 1.82 2.33
C VAL A 347 2.08 1.75 1.11
N ILE A 348 1.84 2.86 0.42
CA ILE A 348 1.04 2.91 -0.81
C ILE A 348 1.76 3.69 -1.91
N SER A 349 1.40 3.44 -3.17
CA SER A 349 1.75 4.32 -4.28
C SER A 349 1.28 5.76 -4.02
N SER A 350 2.09 6.75 -4.40
CA SER A 350 1.73 8.16 -4.23
C SER A 350 0.60 8.63 -5.15
N ALA A 351 0.12 7.77 -6.05
CA ALA A 351 -1.09 8.00 -6.82
C ALA A 351 -2.39 7.84 -6.00
N LEU A 352 -2.29 7.29 -4.79
CA LEU A 352 -3.41 6.95 -3.92
C LEU A 352 -3.39 7.80 -2.65
N THR A 353 -4.56 8.20 -2.16
CA THR A 353 -4.69 8.99 -0.93
C THR A 353 -4.36 8.13 0.31
N PRO A 354 -3.48 8.60 1.21
CA PRO A 354 -3.23 7.99 2.52
C PRO A 354 -4.47 7.94 3.42
N GLU A 355 -4.50 6.96 4.32
CA GLU A 355 -5.50 6.93 5.41
C GLU A 355 -5.26 8.04 6.43
N GLU A 356 -4.01 8.29 6.79
CA GLU A 356 -3.61 9.36 7.72
C GLU A 356 -3.09 10.59 6.95
N ALA A 357 -3.60 11.76 7.30
CA ALA A 357 -3.16 13.03 6.72
C ALA A 357 -1.88 13.54 7.40
N HIS A 358 -0.78 12.79 7.35
CA HIS A 358 0.46 13.08 8.10
C HIS A 358 0.94 14.55 8.04
N PRO A 359 0.89 15.26 6.89
CA PRO A 359 1.29 16.68 6.83
C PRO A 359 0.46 17.63 7.69
N LEU A 360 -0.75 17.23 8.08
CA LEU A 360 -1.68 18.01 8.90
C LEU A 360 -1.63 17.61 10.38
N VAL A 361 -1.11 16.42 10.70
CA VAL A 361 -1.14 15.83 12.04
C VAL A 361 0.21 15.94 12.74
N LEU A 362 1.32 15.76 12.00
CA LEU A 362 2.65 15.86 12.59
C LEU A 362 3.03 17.33 12.88
N ASP A 363 3.55 17.58 14.08
CA ASP A 363 4.07 18.90 14.44
C ASP A 363 5.14 19.37 13.43
N ARG A 364 5.02 20.63 13.04
CA ARG A 364 5.87 21.23 12.01
C ARG A 364 7.33 21.31 12.44
N GLU A 365 7.62 21.56 13.72
CA GLU A 365 9.00 21.61 14.21
C GLU A 365 9.64 20.22 14.29
N GLN A 366 8.84 19.18 14.48
CA GLN A 366 9.29 17.80 14.32
C GLN A 366 9.54 17.46 12.84
N ALA A 367 8.59 17.76 11.96
CA ALA A 367 8.70 17.48 10.51
C ALA A 367 9.96 18.10 9.87
N LYS A 368 10.35 19.31 10.31
CA LYS A 368 11.57 20.01 9.88
C LYS A 368 12.85 19.19 10.05
N LYS A 369 12.93 18.43 11.15
CA LYS A 369 14.14 17.70 11.57
C LYS A 369 14.30 16.36 10.83
N LEU A 370 13.26 15.89 10.15
CA LEU A 370 13.26 14.61 9.48
C LEU A 370 14.18 14.60 8.25
N PRO A 371 14.78 13.46 7.89
CA PRO A 371 15.51 13.30 6.64
C PRO A 371 14.61 13.59 5.42
N GLU A 372 15.20 14.03 4.30
CA GLU A 372 14.44 14.38 3.09
C GLU A 372 13.63 13.21 2.51
N ARG A 373 14.15 11.98 2.64
CA ARG A 373 13.43 10.75 2.25
C ARG A 373 12.15 10.59 3.06
N VAL A 374 12.24 10.72 4.39
CA VAL A 374 11.09 10.64 5.30
C VAL A 374 10.11 11.79 5.07
N LYS A 375 10.59 13.03 4.88
CA LYS A 375 9.72 14.16 4.54
C LYS A 375 8.88 13.89 3.30
N ARG A 376 9.46 13.30 2.24
CA ARG A 376 8.70 12.88 1.05
C ARG A 376 7.75 11.74 1.36
N PHE A 377 8.21 10.73 2.09
CA PHE A 377 7.41 9.58 2.50
C PHE A 377 6.19 9.97 3.35
N LEU A 378 6.25 11.09 4.05
CA LEU A 378 5.15 11.66 4.84
C LEU A 378 4.36 12.76 4.13
N GLY A 379 4.65 13.07 2.85
CA GLY A 379 3.92 14.09 2.10
C GLY A 379 4.32 15.55 2.36
N PHE A 380 5.49 15.82 2.97
CA PHE A 380 6.07 17.17 3.05
C PHE A 380 6.89 17.55 1.79
N ARG A 381 6.93 16.69 0.77
CA ARG A 381 7.50 16.95 -0.56
C ARG A 381 6.50 16.52 -1.63
N GLY A 382 6.55 17.17 -2.78
CA GLY A 382 5.75 16.74 -3.94
C GLY A 382 6.23 15.39 -4.48
N GLN A 383 5.34 14.66 -5.12
CA GLN A 383 5.53 13.26 -5.50
C GLN A 383 5.75 13.11 -7.01
N THR A 384 6.62 12.20 -7.39
CA THR A 384 6.98 11.91 -8.78
C THR A 384 6.13 10.77 -9.30
N THR A 385 5.51 10.96 -10.47
CA THR A 385 4.74 9.92 -11.15
C THR A 385 5.59 9.27 -12.23
N THR A 386 5.34 7.99 -12.55
CA THR A 386 6.00 7.32 -13.69
C THR A 386 5.63 7.96 -15.03
N ILE A 387 4.34 8.27 -15.18
CA ILE A 387 3.75 8.82 -16.41
C ILE A 387 2.98 10.07 -16.04
N GLY A 388 3.13 11.13 -16.84
CA GLY A 388 2.38 12.37 -16.66
C GLY A 388 3.05 13.37 -15.70
N PRO A 389 2.31 14.41 -15.27
CA PRO A 389 2.83 15.43 -14.38
C PRO A 389 2.95 14.90 -12.94
N ASN A 390 4.01 15.33 -12.27
CA ASN A 390 4.19 15.13 -10.83
C ASN A 390 3.00 15.71 -10.03
N VAL A 391 2.70 15.10 -8.89
CA VAL A 391 1.52 15.41 -8.07
C VAL A 391 1.93 15.94 -6.69
N TRP A 392 0.93 16.36 -5.91
CA TRP A 392 1.13 16.90 -4.55
C TRP A 392 2.07 18.12 -4.53
N GLN A 393 1.79 19.10 -5.40
CA GLN A 393 2.66 20.26 -5.61
C GLN A 393 2.00 21.56 -5.15
N ASP A 394 2.83 22.58 -4.89
CA ASP A 394 2.40 23.97 -4.94
C ASP A 394 2.73 24.52 -6.34
N HIS A 395 1.73 25.00 -7.09
CA HIS A 395 1.96 25.51 -8.45
C HIS A 395 2.64 26.89 -8.48
N ARG A 396 2.79 27.56 -7.33
CA ARG A 396 3.45 28.87 -7.24
C ARG A 396 4.97 28.74 -7.08
N ARG A 397 5.44 27.65 -6.45
CA ARG A 397 6.85 27.39 -6.11
C ARG A 397 7.03 25.96 -5.59
N LYS A 398 8.26 25.49 -5.34
CA LYS A 398 8.47 24.13 -4.78
C LYS A 398 7.74 23.98 -3.44
N LEU A 399 7.14 22.81 -3.19
CA LEU A 399 6.39 22.57 -1.95
C LEU A 399 7.25 22.82 -0.69
N SER A 400 8.54 22.44 -0.72
CA SER A 400 9.48 22.72 0.38
C SER A 400 9.68 24.21 0.66
N GLU A 401 9.60 25.08 -0.36
CA GLU A 401 9.68 26.54 -0.18
C GLU A 401 8.38 27.11 0.40
N THR A 402 7.23 26.52 0.06
CA THR A 402 5.94 26.86 0.69
C THR A 402 5.89 26.43 2.14
N LEU A 403 6.39 25.24 2.42
CA LEU A 403 6.52 24.72 3.77
C LEU A 403 7.68 25.38 4.52
N GLY A 404 8.65 26.00 3.86
CA GLY A 404 9.78 26.66 4.49
C GLY A 404 10.77 25.71 5.18
N PHE A 405 10.85 24.44 4.76
CA PHE A 405 11.82 23.45 5.24
C PHE A 405 11.92 22.20 4.38
#